data_AF-A0A7Y0N2S0-F1
#
_entry.id   AF-A0A7Y0N2S0-F1
#
_cell.length_a   1.000
_cell.length_b   1.000
_cell.length_c   1.000
_cell.angle_alpha   90.00
_cell.angle_beta   90.00
_cell.angle_gamma   90.00
#
_symmetry.space_group_name_H-M   'P 1'
#
loop_
_entity.id
_entity.type
_entity.pdbx_description
1 polymer ?
#
loop_
_entity_poly.entity_id
_entity_poly.type
_entity_poly.pdbx_seq_one_letter_code
_entity_poly.pdbx_strand_id
1 'polypeptide(L)'
;LSLLTASIPPILKRIYINRGITDIAQLETSARGLHSYQKLGGIEQAVELLFQAIQEQKRIIVVGDFDADGATSSALSVLALRMLGSNNVDYLVPNRFEDGYGLSPEVVDQAHARGAQMIMTVDNGISSHAGVDHAHALGIPVLVTDHHLPGETLPAAEAIVNPNLRDCDFP
;
A
#
# COMPACT_ATOMS: atom_id res chain seq x y z
N LEU A 1 -5.49 -21.87 26.99
CA LEU A 1 -4.60 -21.62 28.15
C LEU A 1 -3.81 -20.37 27.85
N SER A 2 -3.88 -19.34 28.70
CA SER A 2 -3.17 -18.07 28.47
C SER A 2 -1.70 -18.20 28.88
N LEU A 3 -0.79 -17.71 28.04
CA LEU A 3 0.66 -17.63 28.31
C LEU A 3 1.04 -16.34 29.05
N LEU A 4 0.06 -15.55 29.50
CA LEU A 4 0.29 -14.32 30.24
C LEU A 4 0.90 -14.62 31.62
N THR A 5 2.12 -14.14 31.85
CA THR A 5 2.98 -14.43 33.00
C THR A 5 2.32 -14.08 34.34
N ALA A 6 2.73 -14.77 35.41
CA ALA A 6 2.27 -14.48 36.79
C ALA A 6 2.50 -13.02 37.23
N SER A 7 3.45 -12.31 36.61
CA SER A 7 3.79 -10.92 36.91
C SER A 7 2.73 -9.90 36.47
N ILE A 8 1.80 -10.25 35.58
CA ILE A 8 0.72 -9.33 35.17
C ILE A 8 -0.39 -9.33 36.23
N PRO A 9 -0.81 -8.15 36.75
CA PRO A 9 -1.92 -8.05 37.69
C PRO A 9 -3.19 -8.78 37.22
N PRO A 10 -3.94 -9.46 38.11
CA PRO A 10 -5.11 -10.28 37.72
C PRO A 10 -6.17 -9.52 36.91
N ILE A 11 -6.39 -8.24 37.22
CA ILE A 11 -7.34 -7.40 36.49
C ILE A 11 -6.90 -7.15 35.05
N LEU A 12 -5.61 -6.92 34.82
CA LEU A 12 -5.06 -6.72 33.47
C LEU A 12 -5.11 -8.00 32.66
N LYS A 13 -4.82 -9.16 33.26
CA LYS A 13 -4.98 -10.46 32.60
C LYS A 13 -6.40 -10.68 32.09
N ARG A 14 -7.41 -10.36 32.91
CA ARG A 14 -8.82 -10.47 32.52
C ARG A 14 -9.15 -9.56 31.34
N ILE A 15 -8.65 -8.32 31.35
CA ILE A 15 -8.83 -7.37 30.25
C ILE A 15 -8.16 -7.89 28.96
N TYR A 16 -6.92 -8.38 29.04
CA TYR A 16 -6.18 -8.89 27.88
C TYR A 16 -6.85 -10.11 27.25
N ILE A 17 -7.22 -11.11 28.06
CA ILE A 17 -7.91 -12.31 27.57
C ILE A 17 -9.24 -11.94 26.89
N ASN A 18 -9.99 -10.99 27.47
CA ASN A 18 -11.24 -10.51 26.88
C ASN A 18 -11.04 -9.71 25.57
N ARG A 19 -9.83 -9.27 25.26
CA ARG A 19 -9.45 -8.63 23.99
C ARG A 19 -8.75 -9.61 23.02
N GLY A 20 -8.73 -10.91 23.32
CA GLY A 20 -8.06 -11.91 22.48
C GLY A 20 -6.53 -11.96 22.64
N ILE A 21 -5.97 -11.23 23.61
CA ILE A 21 -4.55 -11.22 23.90
C ILE A 21 -4.27 -12.39 24.85
N THR A 22 -3.59 -13.40 24.35
CA THR A 22 -3.30 -14.66 25.05
C THR A 22 -1.81 -14.88 25.29
N ASP A 23 -0.95 -14.16 24.57
CA ASP A 23 0.51 -14.15 24.68
C ASP A 23 1.02 -12.72 24.95
N ILE A 24 2.09 -12.59 25.73
CA ILE A 24 2.72 -11.29 26.01
C ILE A 24 3.31 -10.65 24.75
N ALA A 25 3.73 -11.45 23.77
CA ALA A 25 4.28 -10.97 22.51
C ALA A 25 3.25 -10.15 21.70
N GLN A 26 1.95 -10.39 21.88
CA GLN A 26 0.88 -9.60 21.26
C GLN A 26 0.75 -8.17 21.84
N LEU A 27 1.47 -7.87 22.92
CA LEU A 27 1.57 -6.52 23.50
C LEU A 27 2.78 -5.73 22.99
N GLU A 28 3.58 -6.30 22.10
CA GLU A 28 4.71 -5.61 21.49
C GLU A 28 4.20 -4.59 20.46
N THR A 29 4.36 -3.30 20.78
CA THR A 29 3.90 -2.19 19.93
C THR A 29 5.05 -1.43 19.26
N SER A 30 6.30 -1.82 19.51
CA SER A 30 7.46 -1.22 18.83
C SER A 30 7.64 -1.79 17.43
N ALA A 31 8.45 -1.12 16.61
CA ALA A 31 8.78 -1.57 15.26
C ALA A 31 9.39 -3.00 15.21
N ARG A 32 9.95 -3.50 16.32
CA ARG A 32 10.45 -4.88 16.42
C ARG A 32 9.35 -5.93 16.31
N GLY A 33 8.11 -5.56 16.67
CA GLY A 33 6.94 -6.43 16.57
C GLY A 33 6.31 -6.48 15.19
N LEU A 34 6.78 -5.67 14.22
CA LEU A 34 6.22 -5.67 12.86
C LEU A 34 6.38 -7.04 12.21
N HIS A 35 5.32 -7.50 11.57
CA HIS A 35 5.35 -8.71 10.76
C HIS A 35 6.29 -8.52 9.56
N SER A 36 6.94 -9.61 9.14
CA SER A 36 7.82 -9.56 7.97
C SER A 36 7.03 -9.21 6.72
N TYR A 37 7.49 -8.20 5.99
CA TYR A 37 6.92 -7.80 4.70
C TYR A 37 6.95 -8.93 3.66
N GLN A 38 7.83 -9.92 3.82
CA GLN A 38 7.95 -11.07 2.92
C GLN A 38 6.69 -11.94 2.89
N LYS A 39 5.79 -11.78 3.87
CA LYS A 39 4.50 -12.45 3.91
C LYS A 39 3.40 -11.72 3.13
N LEU A 40 3.65 -10.48 2.71
CA LEU A 40 2.70 -9.73 1.88
C LEU A 40 2.64 -10.36 0.48
N GLY A 41 1.44 -10.72 0.04
CA GLY A 41 1.21 -11.11 -1.35
C GLY A 41 1.64 -10.01 -2.31
N GLY A 42 2.19 -10.39 -3.47
CA GLY A 42 2.60 -9.47 -4.54
C GLY A 42 3.87 -8.66 -4.26
N ILE A 43 4.51 -8.83 -3.10
CA ILE A 43 5.65 -7.99 -2.69
C ILE A 43 6.90 -8.20 -3.56
N GLU A 44 7.16 -9.43 -4.00
CA GLU A 44 8.30 -9.74 -4.87
C GLU A 44 8.15 -9.05 -6.23
N GLN A 45 6.97 -9.16 -6.84
CA GLN A 45 6.66 -8.52 -8.13
C GLN A 45 6.72 -6.99 -8.02
N ALA A 46 6.19 -6.42 -6.93
CA ALA A 46 6.24 -4.98 -6.69
C ALA A 46 7.68 -4.45 -6.56
N VAL A 47 8.54 -5.17 -5.83
CA VAL A 47 9.95 -4.81 -5.67
C VAL A 47 10.69 -4.89 -6.99
N GLU A 48 10.48 -5.95 -7.78
CA GLU A 48 11.11 -6.08 -9.10
C GLU A 48 10.69 -4.94 -10.04
N LEU A 49 9.39 -4.63 -10.08
CA LEU A 49 8.84 -3.57 -10.92
C LEU A 49 9.41 -2.19 -10.56
N LEU A 50 9.43 -1.85 -9.26
CA LEU A 50 10.03 -0.59 -8.79
C LEU A 50 11.53 -0.56 -9.03
N PHE A 51 12.24 -1.65 -8.78
CA PHE A 51 13.69 -1.71 -9.03
C PHE A 51 14.02 -1.43 -10.50
N GLN A 52 13.31 -2.06 -11.44
CA GLN A 52 13.45 -1.80 -12.86
C GLN A 52 13.11 -0.34 -13.22
N ALA A 53 11.99 0.18 -12.71
CA ALA A 53 11.59 1.58 -12.94
C ALA A 53 12.64 2.59 -12.44
N ILE A 54 13.27 2.32 -11.29
CA ILE A 54 14.37 3.14 -10.75
C ILE A 54 15.61 3.01 -11.64
N GLN A 55 16.02 1.81 -12.04
CA GLN A 55 17.17 1.61 -12.93
C GLN A 55 17.01 2.35 -14.27
N GLU A 56 15.81 2.31 -14.84
CA GLU A 56 15.47 2.97 -16.10
C GLU A 56 15.14 4.47 -15.94
N GLN A 57 15.16 4.99 -14.70
CA GLN A 57 14.78 6.37 -14.35
C GLN A 57 13.40 6.78 -14.91
N LYS A 58 12.44 5.83 -14.89
CA LYS A 58 11.05 6.10 -15.27
C LYS A 58 10.47 7.22 -14.43
N ARG A 59 9.61 8.03 -15.06
CA ARG A 59 8.74 8.98 -14.35
C ARG A 59 7.71 8.20 -13.52
N ILE A 60 7.95 8.06 -12.22
CA ILE A 60 7.03 7.41 -11.28
C ILE A 60 6.13 8.47 -10.68
N ILE A 61 4.81 8.33 -10.84
CA ILE A 61 3.82 9.17 -10.13
C ILE A 61 3.19 8.34 -9.01
N VAL A 62 3.43 8.76 -7.77
CA VAL A 62 2.78 8.18 -6.58
C VAL A 62 1.40 8.79 -6.42
N VAL A 63 0.35 7.98 -6.53
CA VAL A 63 -1.05 8.41 -6.38
C VAL A 63 -1.53 8.02 -4.99
N GLY A 64 -1.61 9.00 -4.09
CA GLY A 64 -2.05 8.80 -2.71
C GLY A 64 -3.51 9.11 -2.47
N ASP A 65 -3.99 8.79 -1.27
CA ASP A 65 -5.28 9.28 -0.77
C ASP A 65 -5.14 10.63 -0.03
N PHE A 66 -6.26 11.32 0.19
CA PHE A 66 -6.32 12.66 0.77
C PHE A 66 -6.26 12.69 2.30
N ASP A 67 -6.39 11.55 2.95
CA ASP A 67 -6.38 11.47 4.41
C ASP A 67 -4.96 11.40 4.99
N ALA A 68 -4.85 11.18 6.31
CA ALA A 68 -3.55 11.15 6.96
C ALA A 68 -2.69 9.96 6.52
N ASP A 69 -3.27 8.80 6.25
CA ASP A 69 -2.52 7.61 5.82
C ASP A 69 -2.02 7.84 4.40
N GLY A 70 -2.90 8.16 3.46
CA GLY A 70 -2.53 8.46 2.08
C GLY A 70 -1.51 9.58 1.92
N ALA A 71 -1.65 10.68 2.69
CA ALA A 71 -0.69 11.78 2.64
C ALA A 71 0.70 11.38 3.20
N THR A 72 0.74 10.64 4.31
CA THR A 72 2.01 10.22 4.91
C THR A 72 2.69 9.12 4.09
N SER A 73 1.92 8.18 3.56
CA SER A 73 2.37 7.14 2.63
C SER A 73 2.91 7.73 1.33
N SER A 74 2.29 8.78 0.79
CA SER A 74 2.80 9.50 -0.38
C SER A 74 4.15 10.15 -0.10
N ALA A 75 4.25 10.89 1.00
CA ALA A 75 5.49 11.54 1.40
C ALA A 75 6.61 10.52 1.63
N LEU A 76 6.31 9.41 2.33
CA LEU A 76 7.25 8.32 2.59
C LEU A 76 7.74 7.68 1.28
N SER A 77 6.83 7.31 0.38
CA SER A 77 7.18 6.69 -0.91
C SER A 77 8.07 7.59 -1.76
N VAL A 78 7.72 8.87 -1.88
CA VAL A 78 8.54 9.83 -2.64
C VAL A 78 9.94 9.97 -2.01
N LEU A 79 10.04 10.08 -0.69
CA LEU A 79 11.33 10.20 0.00
C LEU A 79 12.17 8.92 -0.18
N ALA A 80 11.57 7.75 0.03
CA ALA A 80 12.24 6.47 -0.08
C ALA A 80 12.73 6.20 -1.50
N LEU A 81 11.89 6.41 -2.52
CA LEU A 81 12.27 6.23 -3.92
C LEU A 81 13.42 7.15 -4.33
N ARG A 82 13.44 8.40 -3.84
CA ARG A 82 14.59 9.31 -4.05
C ARG A 82 15.86 8.81 -3.37
N MET A 83 15.75 8.35 -2.13
CA MET A 83 16.89 7.76 -1.40
C MET A 83 17.44 6.50 -2.07
N LEU A 84 16.59 5.74 -2.75
CA LEU A 84 16.95 4.55 -3.53
C LEU A 84 17.47 4.87 -4.94
N GLY A 85 17.57 6.16 -5.31
CA GLY A 85 18.21 6.61 -6.55
C GLY A 85 17.26 6.98 -7.70
N SER A 86 15.94 7.07 -7.46
CA SER A 86 15.03 7.65 -8.44
C SER A 86 15.15 9.17 -8.44
N ASN A 87 15.59 9.75 -9.56
CA ASN A 87 15.62 11.20 -9.74
C ASN A 87 14.33 11.73 -10.39
N ASN A 88 13.39 10.84 -10.74
CA ASN A 88 12.23 11.16 -11.55
C ASN A 88 10.92 10.69 -10.91
N VAL A 89 10.72 11.05 -9.63
CA VAL A 89 9.52 10.70 -8.86
C VAL A 89 8.80 11.95 -8.37
N ASP A 90 7.48 11.90 -8.47
CA ASP A 90 6.55 12.93 -8.00
C ASP A 90 5.27 12.29 -7.47
N TYR A 91 4.37 13.08 -6.93
CA TYR A 91 3.11 12.61 -6.38
C TYR A 91 1.89 13.34 -6.95
N LEU A 92 0.74 12.69 -6.78
CA LEU A 92 -0.58 13.21 -7.10
C LEU A 92 -1.53 12.79 -5.98
N VAL A 93 -2.21 13.75 -5.38
CA VAL A 93 -3.32 13.49 -4.45
C VAL A 93 -4.60 13.98 -5.16
N PRO A 94 -5.58 13.09 -5.39
CA PRO A 94 -6.79 13.43 -6.13
C PRO A 94 -7.72 14.33 -5.30
N ASN A 95 -8.51 15.14 -6.00
CA ASN A 95 -9.58 15.89 -5.36
C ASN A 95 -10.82 15.01 -5.22
N ARG A 96 -11.10 14.53 -4.01
CA ARG A 96 -12.21 13.59 -3.76
C ARG A 96 -13.59 14.03 -4.28
N PHE A 97 -13.82 15.33 -4.43
CA PHE A 97 -15.10 15.87 -4.86
C PHE A 97 -15.24 15.92 -6.38
N GLU A 98 -14.12 16.02 -7.10
CA GLU A 98 -14.07 16.17 -8.56
C GLU A 98 -13.69 14.85 -9.23
N ASP A 99 -12.74 14.13 -8.64
CA ASP A 99 -12.08 12.95 -9.22
C ASP A 99 -12.62 11.61 -8.70
N GLY A 100 -13.46 11.64 -7.66
CA GLY A 100 -13.92 10.46 -6.94
C GLY A 100 -12.87 9.90 -5.98
N TYR A 101 -12.96 8.60 -5.65
CA TYR A 101 -12.06 7.92 -4.71
C TYR A 101 -11.02 7.06 -5.44
N GLY A 102 -9.76 7.16 -5.03
CA GLY A 102 -8.64 6.36 -5.53
C GLY A 102 -8.22 6.69 -6.97
N LEU A 103 -7.71 5.69 -7.69
CA LEU A 103 -7.26 5.84 -9.07
C LEU A 103 -8.45 5.75 -10.05
N SER A 104 -8.96 6.90 -10.49
CA SER A 104 -9.96 7.02 -11.56
C SER A 104 -9.30 7.32 -12.92
N PRO A 105 -10.01 7.15 -14.06
CA PRO A 105 -9.51 7.54 -15.37
C PRO A 105 -9.05 9.01 -15.43
N GLU A 106 -9.76 9.92 -14.76
CA GLU A 106 -9.42 11.34 -14.69
C GLU A 106 -8.09 11.56 -13.95
N VAL A 107 -7.85 10.84 -12.85
CA VAL A 107 -6.58 10.89 -12.12
C VAL A 107 -5.43 10.33 -12.96
N VAL A 108 -5.70 9.28 -13.74
CA VAL A 108 -4.73 8.71 -14.69
C VAL A 108 -4.41 9.71 -15.80
N ASP A 109 -5.39 10.43 -16.34
CA ASP A 109 -5.16 11.50 -17.32
C ASP A 109 -4.28 12.61 -16.73
N GLN A 110 -4.52 12.99 -15.47
CA GLN A 110 -3.66 13.95 -14.76
C GLN A 110 -2.23 13.43 -14.60
N ALA A 111 -2.04 12.16 -14.24
CA ALA A 111 -0.73 11.53 -14.12
C ALA A 111 -0.02 11.45 -15.49
N HIS A 112 -0.73 11.03 -16.53
CA HIS A 112 -0.23 10.96 -17.90
C HIS A 112 0.18 12.34 -18.44
N ALA A 113 -0.61 13.38 -18.18
CA ALA A 113 -0.27 14.76 -18.53
C ALA A 113 1.02 15.26 -17.83
N ARG A 114 1.39 14.68 -16.68
CA ARG A 114 2.67 14.90 -15.98
C ARG A 114 3.80 13.98 -16.47
N GLY A 115 3.56 13.24 -17.55
CA GLY A 115 4.52 12.34 -18.19
C GLY A 115 4.73 11.02 -17.46
N ALA A 116 3.75 10.54 -16.68
CA ALA A 116 3.87 9.27 -15.96
C ALA A 116 4.27 8.13 -16.91
N GLN A 117 5.33 7.41 -16.55
CA GLN A 117 5.78 6.18 -17.19
C GLN A 117 5.52 4.96 -16.29
N MET A 118 5.11 5.20 -15.05
CA MET A 118 4.59 4.23 -14.09
C MET A 118 3.74 4.98 -13.06
N ILE A 119 2.64 4.36 -12.64
CA ILE A 119 1.84 4.82 -11.51
C ILE A 119 2.04 3.84 -10.35
N MET A 120 2.25 4.37 -9.15
CA MET A 120 2.22 3.59 -7.91
C MET A 120 1.13 4.17 -7.02
N THR A 121 0.08 3.41 -6.71
CA THR A 121 -0.91 3.86 -5.72
C THR A 121 -0.43 3.57 -4.31
N VAL A 122 -0.77 4.44 -3.37
CA VAL A 122 -0.59 4.24 -1.93
C VAL A 122 -1.90 4.55 -1.23
N ASP A 123 -2.32 3.68 -0.30
CA ASP A 123 -3.57 3.82 0.45
C ASP A 123 -4.84 3.84 -0.42
N ASN A 124 -4.73 3.38 -1.66
CA ASN A 124 -5.87 3.22 -2.56
C ASN A 124 -5.52 2.25 -3.70
N GLY A 125 -6.51 1.97 -4.55
CA GLY A 125 -6.30 1.29 -5.82
C GLY A 125 -6.79 -0.15 -5.86
N ILE A 126 -7.06 -0.80 -4.72
CA ILE A 126 -7.50 -2.22 -4.71
C ILE A 126 -8.83 -2.46 -5.45
N SER A 127 -9.63 -1.41 -5.63
CA SER A 127 -10.91 -1.44 -6.36
C SER A 127 -10.88 -0.62 -7.67
N SER A 128 -9.73 -0.10 -8.09
CA SER A 128 -9.60 0.86 -9.20
C SER A 128 -9.50 0.20 -10.58
N HIS A 129 -10.47 -0.65 -10.93
CA HIS A 129 -10.47 -1.34 -12.22
C HIS A 129 -10.40 -0.39 -13.42
N ALA A 130 -11.33 0.59 -13.47
CA ALA A 130 -11.40 1.52 -14.58
C ALA A 130 -10.14 2.40 -14.72
N GLY A 131 -9.56 2.82 -13.59
CA GLY A 131 -8.30 3.57 -13.60
C GLY A 131 -7.14 2.73 -14.13
N VAL A 132 -7.00 1.48 -13.68
CA VAL A 132 -5.94 0.58 -14.16
C VAL A 132 -6.12 0.25 -15.64
N ASP A 133 -7.33 -0.05 -16.09
CA ASP A 133 -7.61 -0.30 -17.51
C ASP A 133 -7.29 0.91 -18.40
N HIS A 134 -7.62 2.12 -17.91
CA HIS A 134 -7.29 3.36 -18.61
C HIS A 134 -5.79 3.63 -18.65
N ALA A 135 -5.06 3.38 -17.56
CA ALA A 135 -3.60 3.49 -17.53
C ALA A 135 -2.95 2.54 -18.55
N HIS A 136 -3.43 1.30 -18.67
CA HIS A 136 -2.96 0.36 -19.69
C HIS A 136 -3.26 0.83 -21.11
N ALA A 137 -4.42 1.44 -21.36
CA ALA A 137 -4.74 2.01 -22.67
C ALA A 137 -3.75 3.11 -23.09
N LEU A 138 -3.14 3.79 -22.12
CA LEU A 138 -2.08 4.78 -22.31
C LEU A 138 -0.65 4.19 -22.23
N GLY A 139 -0.52 2.87 -22.03
CA GLY A 139 0.77 2.18 -21.91
C GLY A 139 1.50 2.44 -20.60
N ILE A 140 0.77 2.80 -19.52
CA ILE A 140 1.32 3.10 -18.20
C ILE A 140 1.08 1.91 -17.27
N PRO A 141 2.14 1.23 -16.79
CA PRO A 141 2.00 0.17 -15.79
C PRO A 141 1.61 0.75 -14.42
N VAL A 142 0.86 -0.03 -13.65
CA VAL A 142 0.34 0.32 -12.32
C VAL A 142 0.79 -0.69 -11.27
N LEU A 143 1.44 -0.18 -10.22
CA LEU A 143 1.64 -0.89 -8.96
C LEU A 143 0.59 -0.42 -7.95
N VAL A 144 -0.18 -1.35 -7.38
CA VAL A 144 -1.11 -1.03 -6.29
C VAL A 144 -0.50 -1.37 -4.94
N THR A 145 -0.47 -0.40 -4.02
CA THR A 145 -0.22 -0.65 -2.60
C THR A 145 -1.38 -0.10 -1.78
N ASP A 146 -2.06 -0.97 -1.05
CA ASP A 146 -3.33 -0.65 -0.40
C ASP A 146 -3.55 -1.58 0.81
N HIS A 147 -4.49 -1.22 1.67
CA HIS A 147 -4.94 -2.03 2.80
C HIS A 147 -6.46 -2.10 2.93
N HIS A 148 -7.21 -1.47 2.02
CA HIS A 148 -8.66 -1.61 1.95
C HIS A 148 -9.07 -3.06 1.60
N LEU A 149 -10.32 -3.41 1.90
CA LEU A 149 -10.86 -4.73 1.59
C LEU A 149 -10.98 -4.91 0.06
N PRO A 150 -10.45 -6.00 -0.51
CA PRO A 150 -10.59 -6.27 -1.93
C PRO A 150 -12.04 -6.61 -2.30
N GLY A 151 -12.41 -6.29 -3.54
CA GLY A 151 -13.69 -6.66 -4.12
C GLY A 151 -13.79 -8.14 -4.50
N GLU A 152 -14.82 -8.50 -5.28
CA GLU A 152 -14.96 -9.86 -5.83
C GLU A 152 -13.85 -10.19 -6.83
N THR A 153 -13.40 -9.19 -7.58
CA THR A 153 -12.30 -9.23 -8.53
C THR A 153 -11.25 -8.18 -8.17
N LEU A 154 -10.06 -8.30 -8.75
CA LEU A 154 -8.96 -7.36 -8.56
C LEU A 154 -8.68 -6.61 -9.87
N PRO A 155 -8.19 -5.36 -9.80
CA PRO A 155 -7.73 -4.64 -10.99
C PRO A 155 -6.55 -5.39 -11.62
N ALA A 156 -6.37 -5.25 -12.93
CA ALA A 156 -5.35 -5.98 -13.69
C ALA A 156 -3.92 -5.41 -13.53
N ALA A 157 -3.59 -4.81 -12.38
CA ALA A 157 -2.31 -4.17 -12.11
C ALA A 157 -1.15 -5.17 -12.17
N GLU A 158 0.04 -4.72 -12.58
CA GLU A 158 1.25 -5.54 -12.71
C GLU A 158 1.67 -6.17 -11.37
N ALA A 159 1.39 -5.46 -10.27
CA ALA A 159 1.54 -5.98 -8.93
C ALA A 159 0.53 -5.32 -7.97
N ILE A 160 0.07 -6.10 -6.99
CA ILE A 160 -0.83 -5.64 -5.94
C ILE A 160 -0.26 -6.10 -4.60
N VAL A 161 0.07 -5.16 -3.73
CA VAL A 161 0.48 -5.39 -2.34
C VAL A 161 -0.67 -4.96 -1.45
N ASN A 162 -1.36 -5.93 -0.87
CA ASN A 162 -2.42 -5.67 0.10
C ASN A 162 -2.53 -6.84 1.11
N PRO A 163 -2.50 -6.59 2.43
CA PRO A 163 -2.55 -7.63 3.44
C PRO A 163 -3.88 -8.42 3.43
N ASN A 164 -4.96 -7.83 2.92
CA ASN A 164 -6.29 -8.42 2.87
C ASN A 164 -6.57 -9.26 1.60
N LEU A 165 -5.57 -9.53 0.76
CA LEU A 165 -5.73 -10.43 -0.38
C LEU A 165 -6.07 -11.85 0.11
N ARG A 166 -6.92 -12.57 -0.64
CA ARG A 166 -7.43 -13.90 -0.25
C ARG A 166 -6.31 -14.92 -0.01
N ASP A 167 -5.25 -14.85 -0.83
CA ASP A 167 -4.12 -15.79 -0.79
C ASP A 167 -2.87 -15.12 -0.17
N CYS A 168 -3.05 -14.23 0.81
CA CYS A 168 -1.96 -13.55 1.52
C CYS A 168 -1.70 -14.21 2.88
N ASP A 169 -0.44 -14.58 3.13
CA ASP A 169 -0.01 -15.14 4.42
C ASP A 169 0.31 -14.06 5.47
N PHE A 170 0.08 -12.78 5.14
CA PHE A 170 0.28 -11.68 6.06
C PHE A 170 -0.84 -11.71 7.13
N PRO A 171 -0.47 -11.69 8.43
CA PRO A 171 -1.41 -11.86 9.53
C PRO A 171 -2.24 -10.61 9.86
#